data_AF-A0A535GIC7-F1
#
_entry.id   AF-A0A535GIC7-F1
#
_cell.length_a   1.000
_cell.length_b   1.000
_cell.length_c   1.000
_cell.angle_alpha   90.00
_cell.angle_beta   90.00
_cell.angle_gamma   90.00
#
_symmetry.space_group_name_H-M   'P 1'
#
loop_
_entity.id
_entity.type
_entity.pdbx_description
1 polymer ?
#
loop_
_entity_poly.entity_id
_entity_poly.type
_entity_poly.pdbx_seq_one_letter_code
_entity_poly.pdbx_strand_id
1 'polypeptide(L)'
;MERPSERDQGRGAARHQPHGDDGASRERSDEGRRRPVHRIEGAGRRLRARRRLRSRCGDPAREDLADGRRGSPPCRGALTASATITSEAVAGVFREEAGRLTAALVRSLGDFDLAEECVQDALVAALEHWPREGVPDNPGAWLMTTARRKGIDRLRREKRHQEKVAQLEMTTSAPASLPDERLELIFTCCHPALARESQVALTLRSVAGLTTPEIARAFLVPEATIAQRLVRAKRKIVDAHIPFRVPERSELPERLEEVLAVLYLMFNEGYLSTGRRGATDRDLASEAEWLTGLVTELMPEESEALGLLALMRFHLARAAARFDEHGDIVLLRDQDRTNWDRVRIADATRVVSRFIALDRPGPYQLQAVIAMAHTDATSWEETRWPDIVRAYDRLLEYGDSPVIRLNRAIAVRHLAGPARALAEVDALSGDLERYHLYH
;
A
#
# COMPACT_ATOMS: atom_id res chain seq x y z
N MET A 1 41.10 -66.63 2.49
CA MET A 1 39.83 -66.83 3.20
C MET A 1 38.93 -65.64 2.89
N GLU A 2 37.81 -65.73 2.20
CA GLU A 2 37.17 -66.72 1.34
C GLU A 2 35.92 -65.95 0.86
N ARG A 3 35.74 -65.81 -0.47
CA ARG A 3 34.46 -65.41 -1.08
C ARG A 3 33.56 -66.69 -1.18
N PRO A 4 32.46 -66.72 -1.96
CA PRO A 4 31.15 -66.02 -1.93
C PRO A 4 29.98 -67.03 -2.15
N SER A 5 28.71 -66.58 -2.27
CA SER A 5 27.69 -67.21 -3.16
C SER A 5 26.53 -66.23 -3.40
N GLU A 6 26.31 -65.67 -4.59
CA GLU A 6 25.71 -66.26 -5.82
C GLU A 6 24.20 -66.58 -5.73
N ARG A 7 23.40 -65.82 -6.51
CA ARG A 7 22.48 -66.26 -7.59
C ARG A 7 21.04 -66.51 -7.09
N ASP A 8 19.94 -66.30 -7.83
CA ASP A 8 19.72 -66.08 -9.26
C ASP A 8 18.26 -65.63 -9.54
N GLN A 9 18.04 -65.09 -10.76
CA GLN A 9 16.83 -65.17 -11.62
C GLN A 9 15.45 -64.66 -11.10
N GLY A 10 14.63 -63.91 -11.87
CA GLY A 10 14.71 -63.43 -13.25
C GLY A 10 13.33 -63.00 -13.80
N ARG A 11 13.35 -62.23 -14.91
CA ARG A 11 12.37 -62.10 -16.03
C ARG A 11 10.94 -61.59 -15.70
N GLY A 12 10.24 -60.75 -16.46
CA GLY A 12 10.39 -60.14 -17.80
C GLY A 12 9.42 -58.93 -17.94
N ALA A 13 9.71 -57.87 -18.70
CA ALA A 13 9.57 -57.71 -20.16
C ALA A 13 8.12 -57.49 -20.67
N ALA A 14 7.78 -56.23 -20.98
CA ALA A 14 6.96 -55.71 -22.11
C ALA A 14 6.82 -54.17 -21.90
N ARG A 15 7.41 -53.22 -22.65
CA ARG A 15 7.38 -52.88 -24.08
C ARG A 15 5.97 -52.81 -24.70
N HIS A 16 5.40 -51.60 -24.76
CA HIS A 16 4.59 -51.15 -25.89
C HIS A 16 4.59 -49.62 -26.04
N GLN A 17 5.02 -49.18 -27.21
CA GLN A 17 4.91 -47.88 -27.89
C GLN A 17 4.90 -48.27 -29.38
N PRO A 18 4.55 -47.39 -30.34
CA PRO A 18 3.38 -46.53 -30.50
C PRO A 18 2.67 -46.86 -31.84
N HIS A 19 1.53 -46.22 -32.15
CA HIS A 19 1.02 -46.15 -33.53
C HIS A 19 0.41 -44.76 -33.79
N GLY A 20 0.95 -44.08 -34.80
CA GLY A 20 0.28 -42.98 -35.50
C GLY A 20 -0.57 -43.50 -36.66
N ASP A 21 -1.49 -42.68 -37.16
CA ASP A 21 -1.30 -41.95 -38.43
C ASP A 21 -2.55 -41.13 -38.82
N ASP A 22 -2.26 -40.06 -39.57
CA ASP A 22 -3.02 -39.44 -40.66
C ASP A 22 -4.33 -38.66 -40.44
N GLY A 23 -4.36 -37.45 -41.03
CA GLY A 23 -5.59 -36.72 -41.33
C GLY A 23 -5.41 -35.24 -41.69
N ALA A 24 -5.28 -34.94 -42.98
CA ALA A 24 -4.91 -33.65 -43.54
C ALA A 24 -6.00 -32.55 -43.55
N SER A 25 -5.49 -31.33 -43.76
CA SER A 25 -6.10 -30.05 -44.14
C SER A 25 -7.36 -30.12 -45.01
N ARG A 26 -8.32 -29.21 -44.74
CA ARG A 26 -9.17 -28.60 -45.78
C ARG A 26 -9.73 -27.25 -45.33
N GLU A 27 -9.35 -26.26 -46.12
CA GLU A 27 -9.92 -24.94 -46.38
C GLU A 27 -11.41 -24.78 -46.05
N ARG A 28 -11.76 -23.62 -45.50
CA ARG A 28 -12.97 -22.87 -45.91
C ARG A 28 -12.75 -21.38 -45.69
N SER A 29 -12.44 -20.73 -46.80
CA SER A 29 -12.72 -19.33 -47.08
C SER A 29 -14.23 -19.07 -46.93
N ASP A 30 -14.60 -17.96 -46.31
CA ASP A 30 -15.78 -17.22 -46.76
C ASP A 30 -15.56 -15.71 -46.57
N GLU A 31 -15.21 -15.07 -47.69
CA GLU A 31 -15.26 -13.63 -47.88
C GLU A 31 -16.71 -13.21 -48.15
N GLY A 32 -17.31 -12.48 -47.22
CA GLY A 32 -18.69 -11.98 -47.35
C GLY A 32 -18.83 -10.51 -46.98
N ARG A 33 -18.32 -9.63 -47.86
CA ARG A 33 -18.51 -8.17 -47.84
C ARG A 33 -19.94 -7.75 -47.45
N ARG A 34 -20.09 -6.69 -46.62
CA ARG A 34 -20.68 -5.38 -47.02
C ARG A 34 -20.89 -4.41 -45.83
N ARG A 35 -20.07 -3.35 -45.87
CA ARG A 35 -20.33 -1.89 -45.69
C ARG A 35 -21.09 -1.35 -44.46
N PRO A 36 -20.58 -0.23 -43.88
CA PRO A 36 -21.25 0.58 -42.87
C PRO A 36 -22.28 1.52 -43.50
N VAL A 37 -23.40 1.76 -42.80
CA VAL A 37 -24.36 2.80 -43.17
C VAL A 37 -24.22 3.96 -42.18
N HIS A 38 -23.57 5.03 -42.64
CA HIS A 38 -23.84 6.37 -42.13
C HIS A 38 -25.17 6.86 -42.74
N ARG A 39 -26.06 7.40 -41.92
CA ARG A 39 -27.12 8.30 -42.39
C ARG A 39 -27.16 9.54 -41.50
N ILE A 40 -26.79 10.65 -42.14
CA ILE A 40 -26.99 12.03 -41.73
C ILE A 40 -28.37 12.47 -42.29
N GLU A 41 -28.95 13.51 -41.69
CA GLU A 41 -30.11 14.31 -42.14
C GLU A 41 -31.51 13.70 -41.90
N GLY A 42 -32.50 14.41 -41.37
CA GLY A 42 -32.61 15.81 -40.98
C GLY A 42 -34.06 16.12 -40.57
N ALA A 43 -34.22 17.18 -39.78
CA ALA A 43 -35.41 18.06 -39.61
C ALA A 43 -35.37 18.61 -38.16
N GLY A 44 -35.30 19.92 -37.89
CA GLY A 44 -35.75 21.04 -38.69
C GLY A 44 -37.04 21.61 -38.09
N ARG A 45 -36.87 22.60 -37.21
CA ARG A 45 -37.83 23.66 -36.81
C ARG A 45 -38.99 23.24 -35.88
N ARG A 46 -39.08 23.93 -34.74
CA ARG A 46 -39.94 25.13 -34.59
C ARG A 46 -39.67 25.87 -33.29
N LEU A 47 -39.12 27.08 -33.46
CA LEU A 47 -39.21 28.20 -32.53
C LEU A 47 -40.68 28.59 -32.35
N ARG A 48 -41.14 28.80 -31.12
CA ARG A 48 -42.09 29.88 -30.78
C ARG A 48 -41.78 30.44 -29.40
N ALA A 49 -41.28 31.66 -29.41
CA ALA A 49 -41.24 32.56 -28.27
C ALA A 49 -42.46 33.51 -28.30
N ARG A 50 -42.77 34.03 -27.10
CA ARG A 50 -43.50 35.28 -26.78
C ARG A 50 -45.03 35.25 -26.66
N ARG A 51 -45.49 35.52 -25.43
CA ARG A 51 -46.30 36.69 -25.02
C ARG A 51 -46.32 36.72 -23.48
N ARG A 52 -45.65 37.64 -22.79
CA ARG A 52 -46.03 39.03 -22.47
C ARG A 52 -47.49 39.19 -22.05
N LEU A 53 -47.68 39.46 -20.75
CA LEU A 53 -48.68 40.39 -20.23
C LEU A 53 -48.06 41.13 -19.03
N ARG A 54 -47.91 42.45 -19.20
CA ARG A 54 -47.72 43.47 -18.15
C ARG A 54 -49.10 44.04 -17.83
N SER A 55 -49.26 44.54 -16.60
CA SER A 55 -50.09 45.70 -16.17
C SER A 55 -50.84 45.36 -14.88
N ARG A 56 -50.95 46.19 -13.82
CA ARG A 56 -50.34 47.46 -13.39
C ARG A 56 -50.99 47.81 -12.03
N CYS A 57 -50.22 48.47 -11.16
CA CYS A 57 -50.58 49.44 -10.08
C CYS A 57 -51.65 49.13 -9.01
N GLY A 58 -51.26 49.45 -7.77
CA GLY A 58 -52.15 49.82 -6.68
C GLY A 58 -51.41 50.03 -5.34
N ASP A 59 -50.70 51.15 -5.20
CA ASP A 59 -50.31 51.73 -3.89
C ASP A 59 -51.47 52.62 -3.39
N PRO A 60 -51.65 52.83 -2.07
CA PRO A 60 -50.99 53.97 -1.43
C PRO A 60 -50.46 53.74 0.00
N ALA A 61 -49.26 54.30 0.21
CA ALA A 61 -48.75 55.09 1.34
C ALA A 61 -49.40 54.99 2.73
N ARG A 62 -48.55 54.76 3.76
CA ARG A 62 -48.33 55.74 4.84
C ARG A 62 -47.02 55.52 5.60
N GLU A 63 -46.40 56.65 5.91
CA GLU A 63 -45.25 56.97 6.78
C GLU A 63 -45.38 56.29 8.17
N ASP A 64 -44.34 56.04 8.99
CA ASP A 64 -43.20 56.89 9.31
C ASP A 64 -42.23 56.17 10.30
N LEU A 65 -41.04 56.74 10.45
CA LEU A 65 -40.07 56.64 11.56
C LEU A 65 -38.98 55.54 11.60
N ALA A 66 -37.79 56.05 11.92
CA ALA A 66 -36.46 55.48 11.79
C ALA A 66 -36.02 54.65 13.00
N ASP A 67 -35.16 53.64 12.78
CA ASP A 67 -33.93 53.47 13.56
C ASP A 67 -32.91 52.61 12.79
N GLY A 68 -31.66 53.03 12.81
CA GLY A 68 -30.58 52.45 12.03
C GLY A 68 -29.87 51.33 12.77
N ARG A 69 -29.90 50.11 12.24
CA ARG A 69 -28.79 49.14 12.33
C ARG A 69 -28.68 48.35 11.03
N ARG A 70 -27.64 48.66 10.25
CA ARG A 70 -27.25 47.85 9.07
C ARG A 70 -26.79 46.48 9.57
N GLY A 71 -27.65 45.48 9.44
CA GLY A 71 -27.24 44.08 9.51
C GLY A 71 -26.41 43.76 8.27
N SER A 72 -25.10 43.62 8.44
CA SER A 72 -24.23 43.01 7.44
C SER A 72 -24.75 41.61 7.09
N PRO A 73 -24.76 41.20 5.81
CA PRO A 73 -25.09 39.83 5.46
C PRO A 73 -24.05 38.88 6.10
N PRO A 74 -24.43 37.70 6.60
CA PRO A 74 -23.46 36.78 7.17
C PRO A 74 -22.43 36.39 6.11
N CYS A 75 -21.17 36.54 6.47
CA CYS A 75 -20.01 36.32 5.65
C CYS A 75 -20.04 34.90 5.03
N ARG A 76 -20.21 34.79 3.71
CA ARG A 76 -19.93 33.54 2.96
C ARG A 76 -18.51 33.00 3.20
N GLY A 77 -17.58 33.85 3.67
CA GLY A 77 -16.23 33.48 4.06
C GLY A 77 -16.13 32.65 5.36
N ALA A 78 -17.06 32.78 6.30
CA ALA A 78 -17.00 32.04 7.57
C ALA A 78 -17.55 30.60 7.41
N LEU A 79 -18.57 30.42 6.58
CA LEU A 79 -19.11 29.09 6.23
C LEU A 79 -18.14 28.28 5.36
N THR A 80 -17.37 28.94 4.51
CA THR A 80 -16.35 28.28 3.67
C THR A 80 -15.14 27.87 4.51
N ALA A 81 -14.64 28.71 5.41
CA ALA A 81 -13.55 28.33 6.33
C ALA A 81 -13.94 27.17 7.27
N SER A 82 -15.16 27.17 7.81
CA SER A 82 -15.66 26.09 8.67
C SER A 82 -15.90 24.78 7.89
N ALA A 83 -16.34 24.87 6.63
CA ALA A 83 -16.44 23.71 5.73
C ALA A 83 -15.06 23.14 5.36
N THR A 84 -14.04 23.98 5.15
CA THR A 84 -12.66 23.53 4.86
C THR A 84 -12.02 22.84 6.07
N ILE A 85 -12.20 23.38 7.29
CA ILE A 85 -11.70 22.76 8.53
C ILE A 85 -12.42 21.43 8.79
N THR A 86 -13.72 21.35 8.54
CA THR A 86 -14.48 20.10 8.64
C THR A 86 -14.01 19.09 7.59
N SER A 87 -13.69 19.54 6.37
CA SER A 87 -13.16 18.68 5.31
C SER A 87 -11.76 18.15 5.60
N GLU A 88 -10.89 18.92 6.26
CA GLU A 88 -9.56 18.45 6.69
C GLU A 88 -9.65 17.47 7.86
N ALA A 89 -10.53 17.72 8.83
CA ALA A 89 -10.80 16.80 9.92
C ALA A 89 -11.39 15.48 9.40
N VAL A 90 -12.32 15.53 8.44
CA VAL A 90 -12.86 14.35 7.74
C VAL A 90 -11.75 13.60 7.00
N ALA A 91 -10.84 14.30 6.32
CA ALA A 91 -9.73 13.67 5.62
C ALA A 91 -8.73 13.00 6.59
N GLY A 92 -8.50 13.58 7.77
CA GLY A 92 -7.69 12.99 8.84
C GLY A 92 -8.30 11.70 9.41
N VAL A 93 -9.58 11.77 9.81
CA VAL A 93 -10.33 10.61 10.32
C VAL A 93 -10.44 9.52 9.25
N PHE A 94 -10.63 9.89 7.98
CA PHE A 94 -10.66 8.94 6.88
C PHE A 94 -9.36 8.15 6.77
N ARG A 95 -8.18 8.79 6.91
CA ARG A 95 -6.89 8.08 6.81
C ARG A 95 -6.74 7.00 7.90
N GLU A 96 -7.20 7.30 9.12
CA GLU A 96 -7.06 6.39 10.25
C GLU A 96 -8.13 5.29 10.24
N GLU A 97 -9.35 5.61 9.81
CA GLU A 97 -10.50 4.72 9.92
C GLU A 97 -10.84 3.97 8.63
N ALA A 98 -10.45 4.43 7.44
CA ALA A 98 -10.85 3.79 6.18
C ALA A 98 -10.33 2.35 6.04
N GLY A 99 -9.06 2.12 6.41
CA GLY A 99 -8.48 0.77 6.40
C GLY A 99 -9.17 -0.16 7.39
N ARG A 100 -9.50 0.35 8.59
CA ARG A 100 -10.24 -0.39 9.63
C ARG A 100 -11.67 -0.72 9.17
N LEU A 101 -12.37 0.28 8.65
CA LEU A 101 -13.73 0.14 8.11
C LEU A 101 -13.78 -0.87 6.96
N THR A 102 -12.82 -0.76 6.03
CA THR A 102 -12.71 -1.68 4.89
C THR A 102 -12.44 -3.09 5.38
N ALA A 103 -11.44 -3.31 6.22
CA ALA A 103 -11.11 -4.64 6.75
C ALA A 103 -12.32 -5.30 7.44
N ALA A 104 -13.04 -4.56 8.26
CA ALA A 104 -14.21 -5.06 8.97
C ALA A 104 -15.39 -5.38 8.08
N LEU A 105 -15.61 -4.58 7.03
CA LEU A 105 -16.66 -4.86 6.05
C LEU A 105 -16.28 -6.01 5.14
N VAL A 106 -15.01 -6.16 4.75
CA VAL A 106 -14.56 -7.33 3.98
C VAL A 106 -14.79 -8.61 4.77
N ARG A 107 -14.47 -8.62 6.06
CA ARG A 107 -14.71 -9.79 6.92
C ARG A 107 -16.17 -10.18 7.02
N SER A 108 -17.06 -9.19 7.13
CA SER A 108 -18.49 -9.43 7.34
C SER A 108 -19.28 -9.66 6.06
N LEU A 109 -18.87 -9.05 4.93
CA LEU A 109 -19.52 -9.20 3.62
C LEU A 109 -18.91 -10.33 2.80
N GLY A 110 -17.62 -10.63 3.02
CA GLY A 110 -16.84 -11.60 2.23
C GLY A 110 -16.58 -11.14 0.79
N ASP A 111 -16.78 -9.85 0.50
CA ASP A 111 -16.59 -9.26 -0.83
C ASP A 111 -15.91 -7.90 -0.68
N PHE A 112 -14.79 -7.76 -1.38
CA PHE A 112 -13.90 -6.62 -1.32
C PHE A 112 -14.46 -5.39 -2.04
N ASP A 113 -15.11 -5.59 -3.18
CA ASP A 113 -15.70 -4.50 -3.95
C ASP A 113 -16.93 -3.96 -3.21
N LEU A 114 -17.77 -4.85 -2.71
CA LEU A 114 -18.94 -4.46 -1.94
C LEU A 114 -18.55 -3.70 -0.66
N ALA A 115 -17.50 -4.12 0.03
CA ALA A 115 -16.99 -3.44 1.21
C ALA A 115 -16.51 -2.03 0.90
N GLU A 116 -15.66 -1.85 -0.12
CA GLU A 116 -15.14 -0.52 -0.51
C GLU A 116 -16.26 0.44 -0.92
N GLU A 117 -17.25 -0.02 -1.67
CA GLU A 117 -18.41 0.79 -2.05
C GLU A 117 -19.20 1.26 -0.81
N CYS A 118 -19.41 0.37 0.17
CA CYS A 118 -20.13 0.71 1.39
C CYS A 118 -19.37 1.74 2.24
N VAL A 119 -18.04 1.64 2.32
CA VAL A 119 -17.20 2.66 2.98
C VAL A 119 -17.32 4.00 2.26
N GLN A 120 -17.22 4.02 0.93
CA GLN A 120 -17.33 5.24 0.14
C GLN A 120 -18.71 5.91 0.32
N ASP A 121 -19.80 5.15 0.30
CA ASP A 121 -21.14 5.69 0.53
C ASP A 121 -21.31 6.27 1.95
N ALA A 122 -20.69 5.64 2.95
CA ALA A 122 -20.70 6.16 4.32
C ALA A 122 -19.93 7.48 4.43
N LEU A 123 -18.84 7.63 3.68
CA LEU A 123 -18.07 8.87 3.64
C LEU A 123 -18.80 9.98 2.90
N VAL A 124 -19.49 9.67 1.79
CA VAL A 124 -20.38 10.62 1.13
C VAL A 124 -21.44 11.12 2.10
N ALA A 125 -22.05 10.22 2.87
CA ALA A 125 -23.01 10.60 3.91
C ALA A 125 -22.37 11.47 5.01
N ALA A 126 -21.15 11.16 5.46
CA ALA A 126 -20.44 11.99 6.43
C ALA A 126 -20.20 13.42 5.90
N LEU A 127 -19.75 13.56 4.66
CA LEU A 127 -19.53 14.86 4.01
C LEU A 127 -20.82 15.67 3.84
N GLU A 128 -21.98 15.01 3.74
CA GLU A 128 -23.28 15.69 3.68
C GLU A 128 -23.81 16.08 5.07
N HIS A 129 -23.65 15.22 6.08
CA HIS A 129 -24.25 15.38 7.40
C HIS A 129 -23.38 16.17 8.38
N TRP A 130 -22.08 15.88 8.48
CA TRP A 130 -21.21 16.47 9.50
C TRP A 130 -21.06 18.00 9.40
N PRO A 131 -21.03 18.64 8.22
CA PRO A 131 -21.01 20.10 8.14
C PRO A 131 -22.27 20.77 8.72
N ARG A 132 -23.39 20.06 8.82
CA ARG A 132 -24.66 20.58 9.33
C ARG A 132 -24.91 20.21 10.80
N GLU A 133 -24.56 18.99 11.17
CA GLU A 133 -24.90 18.38 12.45
C GLU A 133 -23.72 18.34 13.43
N GLY A 134 -22.51 18.67 12.96
CA GLY A 134 -21.26 18.50 13.69
C GLY A 134 -20.65 17.11 13.48
N VAL A 135 -19.34 16.98 13.74
CA VAL A 135 -18.64 15.69 13.72
C VAL A 135 -19.05 14.91 14.99
N PRO A 136 -19.51 13.65 14.86
CA PRO A 136 -19.85 12.82 16.02
C PRO A 136 -18.66 12.59 16.96
N ASP A 137 -18.92 12.40 18.26
CA ASP A 137 -17.87 12.11 19.26
C ASP A 137 -17.04 10.85 18.93
N ASN A 138 -17.66 9.87 18.28
CA ASN A 138 -16.98 8.70 17.71
C ASN A 138 -17.29 8.58 16.21
N PRO A 139 -16.48 9.23 15.34
CA PRO A 139 -16.75 9.26 13.91
C PRO A 139 -16.55 7.90 13.25
N GLY A 140 -15.61 7.07 13.72
CA GLY A 140 -15.37 5.72 13.23
C GLY A 140 -16.57 4.79 13.44
N ALA A 141 -17.15 4.79 14.64
CA ALA A 141 -18.36 4.02 14.94
C ALA A 141 -19.57 4.47 14.11
N TRP A 142 -19.71 5.78 13.87
CA TRP A 142 -20.75 6.33 12.99
C TRP A 142 -20.56 5.84 11.54
N LEU A 143 -19.35 5.95 11.00
CA LEU A 143 -19.03 5.49 9.65
C LEU A 143 -19.27 3.98 9.48
N MET A 144 -18.86 3.17 10.45
CA MET A 144 -19.08 1.72 10.46
C MET A 144 -20.57 1.39 10.42
N THR A 145 -21.35 2.04 11.28
CA THR A 145 -22.80 1.80 11.35
C THR A 145 -23.48 2.17 10.03
N THR A 146 -23.13 3.34 9.47
CA THR A 146 -23.66 3.79 8.19
C THR A 146 -23.28 2.83 7.05
N ALA A 147 -22.01 2.41 6.98
CA ALA A 147 -21.53 1.50 5.95
C ALA A 147 -22.19 0.11 6.04
N ARG A 148 -22.35 -0.45 7.24
CA ARG A 148 -23.05 -1.73 7.44
C ARG A 148 -24.50 -1.67 6.99
N ARG A 149 -25.23 -0.58 7.33
CA ARG A 149 -26.61 -0.38 6.87
C ARG A 149 -26.70 -0.37 5.34
N LYS A 150 -25.79 0.35 4.67
CA LYS A 150 -25.70 0.37 3.20
C LYS A 150 -25.40 -1.02 2.62
N GLY A 151 -24.53 -1.79 3.26
CA GLY A 151 -24.22 -3.17 2.88
C GLY A 151 -25.43 -4.11 2.99
N ILE A 152 -26.16 -4.05 4.11
CA ILE A 152 -27.40 -4.82 4.31
C ILE A 152 -28.44 -4.45 3.24
N ASP A 153 -28.63 -3.17 2.96
CA ASP A 153 -29.59 -2.70 1.95
C ASP A 153 -29.24 -3.21 0.55
N ARG A 154 -27.95 -3.28 0.20
CA ARG A 154 -27.49 -3.88 -1.06
C ARG A 154 -27.74 -5.39 -1.10
N LEU A 155 -27.34 -6.12 -0.06
CA LEU A 155 -27.53 -7.58 0.01
C LEU A 155 -29.02 -7.98 -0.05
N ARG A 156 -29.91 -7.19 0.56
CA ARG A 156 -31.36 -7.37 0.46
C ARG A 156 -31.88 -7.21 -0.96
N ARG A 157 -31.33 -6.27 -1.75
CA ARG A 157 -31.71 -6.04 -3.16
C ARG A 157 -31.25 -7.17 -4.08
N GLU A 158 -30.12 -7.80 -3.77
CA GLU A 158 -29.54 -8.85 -4.63
C GLU A 158 -30.16 -10.24 -4.44
N LYS A 159 -31.06 -10.42 -3.45
CA LYS A 159 -31.81 -11.66 -3.10
C LYS A 159 -30.98 -12.94 -2.87
N ARG A 160 -29.67 -12.93 -3.11
CA ARG A 160 -28.79 -14.12 -3.13
C ARG A 160 -28.14 -14.47 -1.79
N HIS A 161 -28.27 -13.64 -0.74
CA HIS A 161 -27.52 -13.84 0.51
C HIS A 161 -28.35 -13.56 1.78
N GLN A 162 -29.48 -14.26 1.98
CA GLN A 162 -30.30 -14.10 3.19
C GLN A 162 -29.54 -14.44 4.48
N GLU A 163 -28.64 -15.42 4.43
CA GLU A 163 -27.80 -15.83 5.57
C GLU A 163 -26.81 -14.73 6.01
N LYS A 164 -26.17 -14.05 5.06
CA LYS A 164 -25.25 -12.92 5.35
C LYS A 164 -25.98 -11.72 5.95
N VAL A 165 -27.21 -11.45 5.49
CA VAL A 165 -28.06 -10.38 6.04
C VAL A 165 -28.35 -10.64 7.52
N ALA A 166 -28.73 -11.87 7.89
CA ALA A 166 -28.99 -12.22 9.29
C ALA A 166 -27.75 -12.07 10.19
N GLN A 167 -26.56 -12.44 9.69
CA GLN A 167 -25.30 -12.31 10.43
C GLN A 167 -24.92 -10.83 10.70
N LEU A 168 -25.13 -9.94 9.72
CA LEU A 168 -24.87 -8.50 9.83
C LEU A 168 -25.86 -7.78 10.75
N GLU A 169 -27.13 -8.19 10.72
CA GLU A 169 -28.16 -7.64 11.62
C GLU A 169 -27.85 -7.96 13.08
N MET A 170 -27.37 -9.19 13.36
CA MET A 170 -26.97 -9.60 14.71
C MET A 170 -25.77 -8.80 15.25
N THR A 171 -24.83 -8.40 14.39
CA THR A 171 -23.64 -7.61 14.77
C THR A 171 -23.90 -6.10 14.86
N THR A 172 -25.06 -5.60 14.39
CA THR A 172 -25.44 -4.17 14.45
C THR A 172 -25.96 -3.76 15.84
N SER A 173 -26.34 -4.72 16.69
CA SER A 173 -26.93 -4.46 18.02
C SER A 173 -25.91 -4.25 19.15
N ALA A 174 -24.61 -4.43 18.90
CA ALA A 174 -23.56 -4.30 19.93
C ALA A 174 -22.92 -2.89 19.91
N PRO A 175 -22.55 -2.31 21.07
CA PRO A 175 -21.83 -1.03 21.13
C PRO A 175 -20.49 -1.15 20.38
N ALA A 176 -20.30 -0.28 19.38
CA ALA A 176 -19.25 -0.39 18.38
C ALA A 176 -17.88 0.09 18.90
N SER A 177 -17.07 -0.86 19.37
CA SER A 177 -15.62 -0.81 19.12
C SER A 177 -15.38 -1.53 17.80
N LEU A 178 -14.72 -0.90 16.83
CA LEU A 178 -14.29 -1.60 15.61
C LEU A 178 -13.23 -2.65 16.01
N PRO A 179 -13.43 -3.95 15.74
CA PRO A 179 -12.33 -4.90 15.81
C PRO A 179 -11.26 -4.48 14.79
N ASP A 180 -9.99 -4.49 15.17
CA ASP A 180 -8.92 -4.11 14.25
C ASP A 180 -8.57 -5.29 13.33
N GLU A 181 -9.35 -5.45 12.26
CA GLU A 181 -9.22 -6.54 11.28
C GLU A 181 -8.18 -6.23 10.19
N ARG A 182 -7.40 -5.15 10.33
CA ARG A 182 -6.40 -4.72 9.33
C ARG A 182 -5.31 -5.75 9.10
N LEU A 183 -4.95 -6.54 10.11
CA LEU A 183 -3.96 -7.61 9.95
C LEU A 183 -4.42 -8.65 8.92
N GLU A 184 -5.68 -9.09 9.01
CA GLU A 184 -6.29 -10.04 8.07
C GLU A 184 -6.30 -9.47 6.65
N LEU A 185 -6.59 -8.17 6.53
CA LEU A 185 -6.60 -7.47 5.24
C LEU A 185 -5.19 -7.38 4.63
N ILE A 186 -4.17 -7.04 5.41
CA ILE A 186 -2.78 -6.98 4.93
C ILE A 186 -2.34 -8.35 4.41
N PHE A 187 -2.56 -9.43 5.18
CA PHE A 187 -2.21 -10.78 4.74
C PHE A 187 -2.97 -11.23 3.49
N THR A 188 -4.24 -10.84 3.37
CA THR A 188 -5.05 -11.13 2.17
C THR A 188 -4.49 -10.39 0.96
N CYS A 189 -4.13 -9.11 1.11
CA CYS A 189 -3.57 -8.29 0.03
C CYS A 189 -2.18 -8.74 -0.42
N CYS A 190 -1.37 -9.25 0.51
CA CYS A 190 -0.01 -9.74 0.27
C CYS A 190 0.05 -11.25 -0.02
N HIS A 191 -1.05 -11.89 -0.42
CA HIS A 191 -1.04 -13.32 -0.73
C HIS A 191 -0.18 -13.62 -1.98
N PRO A 192 0.66 -14.67 -1.99
CA PRO A 192 1.58 -14.98 -3.11
C PRO A 192 0.87 -15.38 -4.41
N ALA A 193 -0.42 -15.68 -4.37
CA ALA A 193 -1.22 -15.92 -5.58
C ALA A 193 -1.44 -14.64 -6.43
N LEU A 194 -1.13 -13.47 -5.87
CA LEU A 194 -1.20 -12.17 -6.53
C LEU A 194 0.21 -11.76 -7.01
N ALA A 195 0.29 -11.12 -8.18
CA ALA A 195 1.54 -10.53 -8.64
C ALA A 195 1.98 -9.39 -7.68
N ARG A 196 3.30 -9.21 -7.51
CA ARG A 196 3.87 -8.23 -6.54
C ARG A 196 3.31 -6.82 -6.71
N GLU A 197 3.19 -6.33 -7.93
CA GLU A 197 2.66 -5.00 -8.21
C GLU A 197 1.16 -4.89 -7.87
N SER A 198 0.44 -6.02 -7.90
CA SER A 198 -0.96 -6.10 -7.48
C SER A 198 -1.09 -6.12 -5.97
N GLN A 199 -0.20 -6.82 -5.26
CA GLN A 199 -0.14 -6.79 -3.79
C GLN A 199 0.08 -5.35 -3.29
N VAL A 200 1.11 -4.66 -3.81
CA VAL A 200 1.41 -3.27 -3.44
C VAL A 200 0.22 -2.35 -3.73
N ALA A 201 -0.33 -2.40 -4.95
CA ALA A 201 -1.44 -1.53 -5.34
C ALA A 201 -2.69 -1.77 -4.49
N LEU A 202 -3.00 -3.03 -4.16
CA LEU A 202 -4.17 -3.38 -3.35
C LEU A 202 -3.99 -2.95 -1.89
N THR A 203 -2.82 -3.18 -1.30
CA THR A 203 -2.51 -2.72 0.06
C THR A 203 -2.60 -1.20 0.18
N LEU A 204 -2.04 -0.47 -0.79
CA LEU A 204 -2.15 1.00 -0.85
C LEU A 204 -3.60 1.47 -0.96
N ARG A 205 -4.41 0.82 -1.79
CA ARG A 205 -5.81 1.19 -2.01
C ARG A 205 -6.64 0.96 -0.75
N SER A 206 -6.48 -0.19 -0.12
CA SER A 206 -7.50 -0.72 0.79
C SER A 206 -7.08 -0.69 2.26
N VAL A 207 -5.78 -0.70 2.54
CA VAL A 207 -5.23 -0.53 3.90
C VAL A 207 -4.85 0.93 4.14
N ALA A 208 -4.09 1.54 3.23
CA ALA A 208 -3.64 2.93 3.35
C ALA A 208 -4.64 3.97 2.80
N GLY A 209 -5.69 3.52 2.11
CA GLY A 209 -6.78 4.40 1.65
C GLY A 209 -6.40 5.35 0.50
N LEU A 210 -5.35 5.03 -0.28
CA LEU A 210 -4.96 5.85 -1.44
C LEU A 210 -5.99 5.71 -2.58
N THR A 211 -6.15 6.80 -3.32
CA THR A 211 -6.98 6.85 -4.54
C THR A 211 -6.25 6.24 -5.73
N THR A 212 -7.01 5.73 -6.71
CA THR A 212 -6.44 5.20 -7.96
C THR A 212 -5.52 6.21 -8.68
N PRO A 213 -5.85 7.51 -8.78
CA PRO A 213 -4.92 8.51 -9.32
C PRO A 213 -3.65 8.71 -8.49
N GLU A 214 -3.72 8.65 -7.16
CA GLU A 214 -2.53 8.70 -6.28
C GLU A 214 -1.62 7.50 -6.53
N ILE A 215 -2.20 6.29 -6.60
CA ILE A 215 -1.44 5.06 -6.89
C ILE A 215 -0.85 5.11 -8.31
N ALA A 216 -1.58 5.62 -9.30
CA ALA A 216 -1.08 5.74 -10.67
C ALA A 216 0.13 6.66 -10.77
N ARG A 217 0.10 7.80 -10.08
CA ARG A 217 1.24 8.72 -9.97
C ARG A 217 2.42 8.09 -9.24
N ALA A 218 2.16 7.36 -8.14
CA ALA A 218 3.18 6.61 -7.43
C ALA A 218 3.94 5.64 -8.36
N PHE A 219 3.20 4.85 -9.13
CA PHE A 219 3.73 3.85 -10.06
C PHE A 219 4.21 4.40 -11.41
N LEU A 220 4.01 5.70 -11.69
CA LEU A 220 4.30 6.33 -12.99
C LEU A 220 3.66 5.60 -14.19
N VAL A 221 2.43 5.12 -14.00
CA VAL A 221 1.63 4.46 -15.05
C VAL A 221 0.27 5.15 -15.23
N PRO A 222 -0.41 4.98 -16.37
CA PRO A 222 -1.75 5.53 -16.56
C PRO A 222 -2.74 5.04 -15.49
N GLU A 223 -3.68 5.89 -15.08
CA GLU A 223 -4.71 5.56 -14.09
C GLU A 223 -5.53 4.32 -14.47
N ALA A 224 -5.86 4.19 -15.76
CA ALA A 224 -6.55 3.02 -16.30
C ALA A 224 -5.78 1.71 -16.04
N THR A 225 -4.45 1.75 -16.06
CA THR A 225 -3.60 0.57 -15.79
C THR A 225 -3.73 0.13 -14.33
N ILE A 226 -3.71 1.07 -13.39
CA ILE A 226 -3.93 0.77 -11.97
C ILE A 226 -5.37 0.30 -11.72
N ALA A 227 -6.37 0.96 -12.29
CA ALA A 227 -7.77 0.55 -12.15
C ALA A 227 -7.97 -0.91 -12.59
N GLN A 228 -7.45 -1.27 -13.78
CA GLN A 228 -7.51 -2.64 -14.26
C GLN A 228 -6.72 -3.62 -13.39
N ARG A 229 -5.56 -3.20 -12.87
CA ARG A 229 -4.74 -4.02 -11.95
C ARG A 229 -5.50 -4.34 -10.67
N LEU A 230 -6.14 -3.34 -10.06
CA LEU A 230 -6.96 -3.51 -8.85
C LEU A 230 -8.13 -4.48 -9.11
N VAL A 231 -8.86 -4.29 -10.21
CA VAL A 231 -9.98 -5.19 -10.58
C VAL A 231 -9.50 -6.63 -10.76
N ARG A 232 -8.39 -6.85 -11.48
CA ARG A 232 -7.83 -8.20 -11.67
C ARG A 232 -7.36 -8.82 -10.35
N ALA A 233 -6.75 -8.03 -9.46
CA ALA A 233 -6.29 -8.49 -8.17
C ALA A 233 -7.46 -8.96 -7.29
N LYS A 234 -8.51 -8.13 -7.17
CA LYS A 234 -9.71 -8.47 -6.40
C LYS A 234 -10.42 -9.71 -6.96
N ARG A 235 -10.56 -9.79 -8.29
CA ARG A 235 -11.10 -10.98 -8.95
C ARG A 235 -10.26 -12.23 -8.65
N LYS A 236 -8.93 -12.11 -8.66
CA LYS A 236 -8.03 -13.22 -8.34
C LYS A 236 -8.18 -13.70 -6.89
N ILE A 237 -8.44 -12.80 -5.94
CA ILE A 237 -8.75 -13.15 -4.53
C ILE A 237 -10.00 -14.03 -4.47
N VAL A 238 -11.07 -13.61 -5.15
CA VAL A 238 -12.34 -14.36 -5.21
C VAL A 238 -12.17 -15.70 -5.92
N ASP A 239 -11.59 -15.70 -7.13
CA ASP A 239 -11.40 -16.90 -7.96
C ASP A 239 -10.52 -17.94 -7.25
N ALA A 240 -9.48 -17.51 -6.52
CA ALA A 240 -8.58 -18.38 -5.76
C ALA A 240 -9.07 -18.73 -4.34
N HIS A 241 -10.25 -18.25 -3.93
CA HIS A 241 -10.85 -18.50 -2.61
C HIS A 241 -9.88 -18.18 -1.46
N ILE A 242 -9.14 -17.07 -1.57
CA ILE A 242 -8.16 -16.68 -0.56
C ILE A 242 -8.90 -16.33 0.74
N PRO A 243 -8.62 -17.03 1.84
CA PRO A 243 -9.38 -16.83 3.08
C PRO A 243 -9.02 -15.49 3.73
N PHE A 244 -10.04 -14.72 4.10
CA PHE A 244 -9.87 -13.52 4.91
C PHE A 244 -9.71 -13.91 6.38
N ARG A 245 -8.47 -14.17 6.79
CA ARG A 245 -8.10 -14.51 8.16
C ARG A 245 -6.62 -14.22 8.40
N VAL A 246 -6.22 -14.12 9.66
CA VAL A 246 -4.80 -14.25 10.00
C VAL A 246 -4.37 -15.69 9.66
N PRO A 247 -3.22 -15.87 8.96
CA PRO A 247 -2.69 -17.21 8.69
C PRO A 247 -2.52 -18.04 9.96
N GLU A 248 -2.57 -19.37 9.84
CA GLU A 248 -2.29 -20.23 10.99
C GLU A 248 -0.80 -20.08 11.40
N ARG A 249 -0.45 -20.47 12.63
CA ARG A 249 0.94 -20.35 13.12
C ARG A 249 1.97 -21.02 12.21
N SER A 250 1.59 -22.08 11.49
CA SER A 250 2.44 -22.77 10.52
C SER A 250 2.65 -22.00 9.22
N GLU A 251 1.67 -21.20 8.80
CA GLU A 251 1.68 -20.41 7.55
C GLU A 251 2.25 -19.00 7.77
N LEU A 252 2.21 -18.53 9.02
CA LEU A 252 2.59 -17.18 9.41
C LEU A 252 4.01 -16.79 8.95
N PRO A 253 5.06 -17.62 9.10
CA PRO A 253 6.42 -17.20 8.75
C PRO A 253 6.58 -16.83 7.27
N GLU A 254 6.15 -17.71 6.36
CA GLU A 254 6.24 -17.49 4.91
C GLU A 254 5.37 -16.29 4.47
N ARG A 255 4.17 -16.17 5.05
CA ARG A 255 3.25 -15.06 4.74
C ARG A 255 3.76 -13.73 5.27
N LEU A 256 4.37 -13.71 6.45
CA LEU A 256 4.94 -12.51 7.05
C LEU A 256 6.16 -12.05 6.25
N GLU A 257 7.03 -12.96 5.83
CA GLU A 257 8.16 -12.63 4.95
C GLU A 257 7.70 -11.90 3.69
N GLU A 258 6.64 -12.40 3.04
CA GLU A 258 6.09 -11.77 1.84
C GLU A 258 5.50 -10.38 2.12
N VAL A 259 4.78 -10.21 3.24
CA VAL A 259 4.27 -8.89 3.69
C VAL A 259 5.42 -7.92 3.89
N LEU A 260 6.46 -8.31 4.64
CA LEU A 260 7.62 -7.46 4.91
C LEU A 260 8.37 -7.11 3.62
N ALA A 261 8.50 -8.06 2.69
CA ALA A 261 9.09 -7.81 1.38
C ALA A 261 8.30 -6.79 0.54
N VAL A 262 6.97 -6.88 0.53
CA VAL A 262 6.09 -5.88 -0.13
C VAL A 262 6.29 -4.50 0.48
N LEU A 263 6.29 -4.41 1.81
CA LEU A 263 6.45 -3.13 2.53
C LEU A 263 7.84 -2.53 2.28
N TYR A 264 8.89 -3.34 2.31
CA TYR A 264 10.25 -2.91 2.01
C TYR A 264 10.41 -2.42 0.57
N LEU A 265 9.83 -3.13 -0.41
CA LEU A 265 9.85 -2.71 -1.80
C LEU A 265 9.14 -1.37 -1.99
N MET A 266 7.94 -1.23 -1.41
CA MET A 266 7.18 0.01 -1.44
C MET A 266 7.99 1.18 -0.84
N PHE A 267 8.66 0.92 0.28
CA PHE A 267 9.55 1.90 0.92
C PHE A 267 10.69 2.32 0.00
N ASN A 268 11.42 1.37 -0.59
CA ASN A 268 12.56 1.65 -1.46
C ASN A 268 12.18 2.49 -2.68
N GLU A 269 11.06 2.17 -3.33
CA GLU A 269 10.53 2.93 -4.47
C GLU A 269 10.14 4.37 -4.07
N GLY A 270 9.53 4.52 -2.89
CA GLY A 270 9.20 5.83 -2.33
C GLY A 270 10.44 6.65 -1.99
N TYR A 271 11.40 6.03 -1.32
CA TYR A 271 12.59 6.68 -0.77
C TYR A 271 13.60 7.11 -1.84
N LEU A 272 13.60 6.49 -3.01
CA LEU A 272 14.36 6.99 -4.17
C LEU A 272 13.65 8.15 -4.87
N SER A 273 12.35 8.31 -4.68
CA SER A 273 11.53 9.37 -5.27
C SER A 273 11.47 10.64 -4.41
N THR A 274 11.72 10.53 -3.09
CA THR A 274 11.80 11.68 -2.17
C THR A 274 12.91 12.61 -2.62
N GLY A 275 12.60 13.77 -3.24
CA GLY A 275 13.59 14.70 -3.80
C GLY A 275 13.34 15.06 -5.27
N ARG A 276 12.75 14.14 -6.05
CA ARG A 276 12.35 14.40 -7.45
C ARG A 276 10.91 14.88 -7.60
N ARG A 277 10.11 14.78 -6.54
CA ARG A 277 8.68 15.09 -6.54
C ARG A 277 8.42 16.18 -5.50
N GLY A 278 7.77 17.27 -5.92
CA GLY A 278 7.49 18.42 -5.06
C GLY A 278 6.63 18.06 -3.84
N ALA A 279 6.59 18.97 -2.85
CA ALA A 279 6.01 18.82 -1.51
C ALA A 279 4.51 18.42 -1.42
N THR A 280 3.83 18.17 -2.55
CA THR A 280 2.41 17.79 -2.64
C THR A 280 2.19 16.32 -2.98
N ASP A 281 3.25 15.55 -3.23
CA ASP A 281 3.12 14.11 -3.50
C ASP A 281 3.10 13.33 -2.18
N ARG A 282 2.13 12.43 -2.01
CA ARG A 282 2.13 11.54 -0.84
C ARG A 282 3.42 10.72 -0.86
N ASP A 283 4.16 10.76 0.24
CA ASP A 283 5.41 10.05 0.36
C ASP A 283 5.15 8.56 0.60
N LEU A 284 5.31 7.74 -0.45
CA LEU A 284 5.20 6.28 -0.37
C LEU A 284 6.13 5.69 0.68
N ALA A 285 7.28 6.31 0.96
CA ALA A 285 8.19 5.83 2.00
C ALA A 285 7.57 6.03 3.39
N SER A 286 6.96 7.19 3.64
CA SER A 286 6.20 7.45 4.86
C SER A 286 4.98 6.54 5.01
N GLU A 287 4.25 6.26 3.92
CA GLU A 287 3.13 5.31 3.93
C GLU A 287 3.60 3.87 4.26
N ALA A 288 4.76 3.46 3.75
CA ALA A 288 5.34 2.15 4.05
C ALA A 288 5.82 2.07 5.51
N GLU A 289 6.40 3.15 6.04
CA GLU A 289 6.75 3.27 7.46
C GLU A 289 5.51 3.10 8.33
N TRP A 290 4.41 3.79 7.98
CA TRP A 290 3.15 3.71 8.71
C TRP A 290 2.54 2.30 8.69
N LEU A 291 2.46 1.67 7.51
CA LEU A 291 1.98 0.30 7.37
C LEU A 291 2.84 -0.70 8.16
N THR A 292 4.16 -0.52 8.15
CA THR A 292 5.08 -1.36 8.94
C THR A 292 4.87 -1.12 10.44
N GLY A 293 4.68 0.13 10.86
CA GLY A 293 4.32 0.48 12.23
C GLY A 293 3.05 -0.23 12.69
N LEU A 294 2.03 -0.24 11.84
CA LEU A 294 0.79 -0.97 12.07
C LEU A 294 1.03 -2.48 12.27
N VAL A 295 1.87 -3.11 11.42
CA VAL A 295 2.24 -4.52 11.62
C VAL A 295 2.90 -4.73 12.99
N THR A 296 3.80 -3.85 13.42
CA THR A 296 4.46 -3.97 14.73
C THR A 296 3.54 -3.71 15.93
N GLU A 297 2.46 -2.96 15.74
CA GLU A 297 1.41 -2.77 16.77
C GLU A 297 0.58 -4.04 16.91
N LEU A 298 0.21 -4.64 15.78
CA LEU A 298 -0.60 -5.85 15.71
C LEU A 298 0.21 -7.12 16.08
N MET A 299 1.53 -7.09 15.89
CA MET A 299 2.45 -8.20 16.13
C MET A 299 3.70 -7.74 16.91
N PRO A 300 3.56 -7.36 18.19
CA PRO A 300 4.62 -6.67 18.95
C PRO A 300 5.84 -7.53 19.29
N GLU A 301 5.72 -8.86 19.15
CA GLU A 301 6.78 -9.84 19.39
C GLU A 301 7.47 -10.30 18.09
N GLU A 302 7.12 -9.77 16.92
CA GLU A 302 7.79 -10.14 15.66
C GLU A 302 9.03 -9.28 15.43
N SER A 303 10.20 -9.86 15.68
CA SER A 303 11.50 -9.16 15.64
C SER A 303 11.85 -8.62 14.26
N GLU A 304 11.51 -9.34 13.19
CA GLU A 304 11.76 -8.88 11.81
C GLU A 304 10.88 -7.70 11.39
N ALA A 305 9.63 -7.65 11.85
CA ALA A 305 8.76 -6.49 11.61
C ALA A 305 9.30 -5.24 12.32
N LEU A 306 9.78 -5.40 13.56
CA LEU A 306 10.47 -4.35 14.31
C LEU A 306 11.77 -3.92 13.61
N GLY A 307 12.54 -4.87 13.08
CA GLY A 307 13.74 -4.63 12.30
C GLY A 307 13.46 -3.77 11.07
N LEU A 308 12.43 -4.13 10.29
CA LEU A 308 12.03 -3.37 9.11
C LEU A 308 11.57 -1.95 9.47
N LEU A 309 10.78 -1.78 10.54
CA LEU A 309 10.36 -0.47 10.99
C LEU A 309 11.55 0.42 11.38
N ALA A 310 12.50 -0.14 12.15
CA ALA A 310 13.71 0.58 12.55
C ALA A 310 14.55 0.99 11.32
N LEU A 311 14.73 0.08 10.36
CA LEU A 311 15.43 0.33 9.11
C LEU A 311 14.82 1.51 8.34
N MET A 312 13.50 1.49 8.12
CA MET A 312 12.79 2.56 7.42
C MET A 312 12.95 3.90 8.13
N ARG A 313 12.84 3.92 9.47
CA ARG A 313 13.01 5.15 10.25
C ARG A 313 14.41 5.72 10.20
N PHE A 314 15.46 4.89 10.26
CA PHE A 314 16.84 5.37 10.10
C PHE A 314 17.07 5.98 8.71
N HIS A 315 16.48 5.41 7.66
CA HIS A 315 16.55 5.97 6.31
C HIS A 315 15.79 7.30 6.20
N LEU A 316 14.55 7.36 6.70
CA LEU A 316 13.72 8.56 6.68
C LEU A 316 14.31 9.69 7.53
N ALA A 317 15.00 9.37 8.63
CA ALA A 317 15.67 10.37 9.45
C ALA A 317 16.74 11.17 8.70
N ARG A 318 17.23 10.61 7.59
CA ARG A 318 18.27 11.22 6.74
C ARG A 318 17.75 11.76 5.42
N ALA A 319 16.44 11.62 5.15
CA ALA A 319 15.85 11.95 3.85
C ALA A 319 16.16 13.39 3.41
N ALA A 320 16.10 14.34 4.34
CA ALA A 320 16.37 15.76 4.07
C ALA A 320 17.82 16.06 3.66
N ALA A 321 18.78 15.22 4.05
CA ALA A 321 20.20 15.39 3.72
C ALA A 321 20.64 14.53 2.52
N ARG A 322 19.73 13.75 1.93
CA ARG A 322 20.06 12.78 0.87
C ARG A 322 20.15 13.42 -0.51
N PHE A 323 19.46 14.52 -0.71
CA PHE A 323 19.40 15.23 -1.99
C PHE A 323 19.81 16.68 -1.80
N ASP A 324 20.54 17.24 -2.76
CA ASP A 324 20.86 18.65 -2.78
C ASP A 324 19.69 19.49 -3.35
N GLU A 325 19.91 20.80 -3.48
CA GLU A 325 18.90 21.73 -4.03
C GLU A 325 18.53 21.43 -5.49
N HIS A 326 19.36 20.68 -6.22
CA HIS A 326 19.14 20.27 -7.61
C HIS A 326 18.45 18.91 -7.71
N GLY A 327 18.25 18.22 -6.59
CA GLY A 327 17.69 16.87 -6.53
C GLY A 327 18.70 15.77 -6.85
N ASP A 328 20.00 16.07 -6.83
CA ASP A 328 21.09 15.11 -7.02
C ASP A 328 21.40 14.36 -5.72
N ILE A 329 21.80 13.10 -5.83
CA ILE A 329 22.10 12.25 -4.67
C ILE A 329 23.40 12.72 -4.01
N VAL A 330 23.32 13.07 -2.73
CA VAL A 330 24.47 13.36 -1.87
C VAL A 330 24.99 12.07 -1.25
N LEU A 331 26.27 11.76 -1.51
CA LEU A 331 26.96 10.60 -0.93
C LEU A 331 26.89 10.66 0.60
N LEU A 332 26.69 9.51 1.25
CA LEU A 332 26.51 9.44 2.71
C LEU A 332 27.63 10.16 3.50
N ARG A 333 28.88 10.03 3.10
CA ARG A 333 30.02 10.69 3.77
C ARG A 333 29.95 12.23 3.71
N ASP A 334 29.30 12.75 2.67
CA ASP A 334 29.22 14.16 2.31
C ASP A 334 27.87 14.78 2.79
N GLN A 335 26.97 13.98 3.38
CA GLN A 335 25.69 14.48 3.91
C GLN A 335 25.90 15.33 5.16
N ASP A 336 25.21 16.47 5.21
CA ASP A 336 25.14 17.28 6.43
C ASP A 336 24.29 16.58 7.49
N ARG A 337 24.97 16.03 8.51
CA ARG A 337 24.35 15.32 9.64
C ARG A 337 23.59 16.23 10.60
N THR A 338 23.73 17.55 10.51
CA THR A 338 22.94 18.48 11.32
C THR A 338 21.48 18.54 10.85
N ASN A 339 21.24 18.22 9.58
CA ASN A 339 19.91 18.13 8.97
C ASN A 339 19.22 16.77 9.21
N TRP A 340 19.82 15.88 9.98
CA TRP A 340 19.21 14.58 10.30
C TRP A 340 18.21 14.71 11.44
N ASP A 341 17.06 14.04 11.30
CA ASP A 341 16.00 14.03 12.30
C ASP A 341 16.42 13.20 13.53
N ARG A 342 16.88 13.90 14.56
CA ARG A 342 17.35 13.29 15.82
C ARG A 342 16.24 12.63 16.61
N VAL A 343 15.00 13.11 16.49
CA VAL A 343 13.84 12.50 17.17
C VAL A 343 13.56 11.15 16.55
N ARG A 344 13.48 11.09 15.22
CA ARG A 344 13.26 9.83 14.50
C ARG A 344 14.41 8.83 14.69
N ILE A 345 15.68 9.28 14.78
CA ILE A 345 16.81 8.41 15.13
C ILE A 345 16.62 7.80 16.52
N ALA A 346 16.31 8.63 17.52
CA ALA A 346 16.08 8.13 18.88
C ALA A 346 14.91 7.12 18.95
N ASP A 347 13.83 7.38 18.21
CA ASP A 347 12.69 6.50 18.10
C ASP A 347 13.03 5.16 17.45
N ALA A 348 13.82 5.17 16.36
CA ALA A 348 14.32 3.96 15.72
C ALA A 348 15.24 3.15 16.65
N THR A 349 16.14 3.82 17.38
CA THR A 349 17.01 3.18 18.37
C THR A 349 16.23 2.49 19.48
N ARG A 350 15.10 3.06 19.93
CA ARG A 350 14.20 2.37 20.88
C ARG A 350 13.59 1.09 20.31
N VAL A 351 13.26 1.08 19.02
CA VAL A 351 12.77 -0.12 18.32
C VAL A 351 13.88 -1.18 18.23
N VAL A 352 15.13 -0.76 17.96
CA VAL A 352 16.30 -1.66 17.95
C VAL A 352 16.48 -2.38 19.28
N SER A 353 16.43 -1.65 20.40
CA SER A 353 16.53 -2.26 21.73
C SER A 353 15.46 -3.32 21.99
N ARG A 354 14.26 -3.17 21.42
CA ARG A 354 13.18 -4.17 21.55
C ARG A 354 13.49 -5.45 20.81
N PHE A 355 13.92 -5.40 19.55
CA PHE A 355 14.18 -6.63 18.80
C PHE A 355 15.46 -7.33 19.28
N ILE A 356 16.47 -6.59 19.76
CA ILE A 356 17.66 -7.18 20.38
C ILE A 356 17.26 -7.99 21.62
N ALA A 357 16.33 -7.47 22.44
CA ALA A 357 15.84 -8.19 23.61
C ALA A 357 15.07 -9.49 23.29
N LEU A 358 14.54 -9.62 22.06
CA LEU A 358 13.85 -10.83 21.61
C LEU A 358 14.81 -11.94 21.13
N ASP A 359 16.10 -11.63 20.95
CA ASP A 359 17.19 -12.56 20.61
C ASP A 359 16.88 -13.51 19.43
N ARG A 360 16.21 -12.98 18.41
CA ARG A 360 15.86 -13.71 17.18
C ARG A 360 16.32 -12.89 15.97
N PRO A 361 17.63 -12.92 15.62
CA PRO A 361 18.16 -12.10 14.54
C PRO A 361 17.53 -12.50 13.19
N GLY A 362 17.53 -11.55 12.26
CA GLY A 362 17.10 -11.77 10.89
C GLY A 362 17.54 -10.62 9.97
N PRO A 363 17.23 -10.73 8.67
CA PRO A 363 17.82 -9.86 7.65
C PRO A 363 17.48 -8.37 7.83
N TYR A 364 16.23 -8.01 8.15
CA TYR A 364 15.86 -6.61 8.32
C TYR A 364 16.43 -6.02 9.62
N GLN A 365 16.53 -6.83 10.68
CA GLN A 365 17.20 -6.41 11.91
C GLN A 365 18.69 -6.09 11.67
N LEU A 366 19.39 -6.94 10.93
CA LEU A 366 20.80 -6.72 10.60
C LEU A 366 21.00 -5.48 9.72
N GLN A 367 20.13 -5.27 8.74
CA GLN A 367 20.13 -4.05 7.94
C GLN A 367 19.85 -2.80 8.79
N ALA A 368 18.91 -2.89 9.75
CA ALA A 368 18.63 -1.80 10.68
C ALA A 368 19.84 -1.48 11.57
N VAL A 369 20.59 -2.49 12.03
CA VAL A 369 21.83 -2.29 12.79
C VAL A 369 22.91 -1.60 11.95
N ILE A 370 23.04 -1.96 10.66
CA ILE A 370 23.95 -1.28 9.74
C ILE A 370 23.54 0.19 9.58
N ALA A 371 22.26 0.46 9.37
CA ALA A 371 21.73 1.81 9.26
C ALA A 371 21.96 2.61 10.56
N MET A 372 21.70 2.00 11.71
CA MET A 372 21.92 2.57 13.03
C MET A 372 23.37 2.99 13.24
N ALA A 373 24.34 2.12 12.88
CA ALA A 373 25.76 2.41 13.02
C ALA A 373 26.21 3.67 12.25
N HIS A 374 25.54 3.96 11.13
CA HIS A 374 25.76 5.21 10.40
C HIS A 374 25.04 6.41 11.01
N THR A 375 23.83 6.22 11.54
CA THR A 375 23.04 7.32 12.13
C THR A 375 23.51 7.75 13.51
N ASP A 376 24.12 6.84 14.26
CA ASP A 376 24.63 7.08 15.62
C ASP A 376 25.98 7.81 15.61
N ALA A 377 26.77 7.67 14.53
CA ALA A 377 28.05 8.34 14.37
C ALA A 377 27.88 9.85 14.13
N THR A 378 28.64 10.68 14.86
CA THR A 378 28.57 12.15 14.72
C THR A 378 29.31 12.66 13.49
N SER A 379 30.28 11.89 12.99
CA SER A 379 31.05 12.13 11.78
C SER A 379 31.24 10.84 10.97
N TRP A 380 31.82 10.94 9.76
CA TRP A 380 32.06 9.77 8.91
C TRP A 380 33.19 8.92 9.48
N GLU A 381 34.20 9.59 10.02
CA GLU A 381 35.39 9.02 10.63
C GLU A 381 35.04 8.24 11.90
N GLU A 382 34.02 8.67 12.65
CA GLU A 382 33.54 7.99 13.86
C GLU A 382 32.61 6.80 13.58
N THR A 383 32.31 6.50 12.31
CA THR A 383 31.48 5.34 11.96
C THR A 383 32.14 4.05 12.44
N ARG A 384 31.38 3.22 13.17
CA ARG A 384 31.88 1.94 13.71
C ARG A 384 31.89 0.86 12.63
N TRP A 385 32.87 0.94 11.73
CA TRP A 385 33.07 -0.05 10.66
C TRP A 385 33.18 -1.51 11.12
N PRO A 386 33.80 -1.86 12.28
CA PRO A 386 33.79 -3.24 12.77
C PRO A 386 32.38 -3.80 13.01
N ASP A 387 31.44 -2.97 13.49
CA ASP A 387 30.06 -3.39 13.72
C ASP A 387 29.33 -3.64 12.40
N ILE A 388 29.54 -2.77 11.41
CA ILE A 388 28.94 -2.88 10.08
C ILE A 388 29.43 -4.14 9.36
N VAL A 389 30.75 -4.41 9.38
CA VAL A 389 31.31 -5.63 8.77
C VAL A 389 30.73 -6.89 9.42
N ARG A 390 30.65 -6.93 10.76
CA ARG A 390 30.01 -8.06 11.48
C ARG A 390 28.55 -8.25 11.10
N ALA A 391 27.79 -7.17 10.96
CA ALA A 391 26.39 -7.24 10.55
C ALA A 391 26.24 -7.79 9.13
N TYR A 392 27.12 -7.38 8.19
CA TYR A 392 27.16 -7.96 6.84
C TYR A 392 27.59 -9.43 6.84
N ASP A 393 28.59 -9.82 7.65
CA ASP A 393 29.00 -11.22 7.82
C ASP A 393 27.80 -12.09 8.23
N ARG A 394 27.03 -11.62 9.22
CA ARG A 394 25.79 -12.29 9.65
C ARG A 394 24.71 -12.29 8.58
N LEU A 395 24.59 -11.22 7.79
CA LEU A 395 23.57 -11.13 6.75
C LEU A 395 23.83 -12.16 5.64
N LEU A 396 25.09 -12.45 5.33
CA LEU A 396 25.49 -13.50 4.38
C LEU A 396 25.13 -14.92 4.87
N GLU A 397 24.89 -15.12 6.17
CA GLU A 397 24.38 -16.41 6.69
C GLU A 397 22.92 -16.67 6.27
N TYR A 398 22.13 -15.62 5.98
CA TYR A 398 20.74 -15.74 5.52
C TYR A 398 20.61 -15.87 4.00
N GLY A 399 21.65 -15.47 3.26
CA GLY A 399 21.65 -15.55 1.80
C GLY A 399 22.95 -15.02 1.21
N ASP A 400 23.55 -15.82 0.32
CA ASP A 400 24.79 -15.46 -0.34
C ASP A 400 24.55 -14.55 -1.56
N SER A 401 24.20 -13.30 -1.29
CA SER A 401 23.92 -12.31 -2.34
C SER A 401 25.21 -11.58 -2.78
N PRO A 402 25.55 -11.57 -4.08
CA PRO A 402 26.68 -10.80 -4.60
C PRO A 402 26.58 -9.30 -4.25
N VAL A 403 25.37 -8.74 -4.18
CA VAL A 403 25.14 -7.34 -3.79
C VAL A 403 25.50 -7.12 -2.32
N ILE A 404 25.19 -8.07 -1.44
CA ILE A 404 25.55 -7.99 -0.01
C ILE A 404 27.07 -8.07 0.13
N ARG A 405 27.74 -8.95 -0.63
CA ARG A 405 29.21 -9.04 -0.67
C ARG A 405 29.85 -7.74 -1.16
N LEU A 406 29.30 -7.10 -2.19
CA LEU A 406 29.79 -5.81 -2.68
C LEU A 406 29.68 -4.74 -1.60
N ASN A 407 28.51 -4.62 -0.96
CA ASN A 407 28.28 -3.64 0.11
C ASN A 407 29.20 -3.90 1.33
N ARG A 408 29.44 -5.17 1.66
CA ARG A 408 30.40 -5.58 2.69
C ARG A 408 31.82 -5.15 2.33
N ALA A 409 32.26 -5.33 1.08
CA ALA A 409 33.60 -4.95 0.65
C ALA A 409 33.86 -3.44 0.84
N ILE A 410 32.83 -2.60 0.63
CA ILE A 410 32.90 -1.15 0.93
C ILE A 410 33.18 -0.94 2.43
N ALA A 411 32.49 -1.66 3.32
CA ALA A 411 32.75 -1.56 4.76
C ALA A 411 34.16 -2.08 5.14
N VAL A 412 34.62 -3.16 4.50
CA VAL A 412 35.97 -3.72 4.67
C VAL A 412 37.04 -2.72 4.26
N ARG A 413 36.82 -1.90 3.23
CA ARG A 413 37.75 -0.83 2.82
C ARG A 413 38.09 0.09 3.99
N HIS A 414 37.09 0.44 4.78
CA HIS A 414 37.25 1.35 5.91
C HIS A 414 37.82 0.69 7.16
N LEU A 415 37.69 -0.65 7.29
CA LEU A 415 38.20 -1.40 8.43
C LEU A 415 39.63 -1.94 8.21
N ALA A 416 39.88 -2.56 7.05
CA ALA A 416 41.07 -3.33 6.75
C ALA A 416 41.87 -2.79 5.55
N GLY A 417 41.40 -1.68 4.95
CA GLY A 417 42.09 -0.99 3.87
C GLY A 417 41.67 -1.41 2.47
N PRO A 418 42.05 -0.61 1.45
CA PRO A 418 41.57 -0.75 0.08
C PRO A 418 42.03 -2.04 -0.61
N ALA A 419 43.23 -2.54 -0.32
CA ALA A 419 43.75 -3.75 -0.98
C ALA A 419 42.89 -4.99 -0.69
N ARG A 420 42.44 -5.15 0.56
CA ARG A 420 41.57 -6.26 0.95
C ARG A 420 40.17 -6.12 0.36
N ALA A 421 39.63 -4.90 0.36
CA ALA A 421 38.32 -4.63 -0.22
C ALA A 421 38.29 -4.88 -1.73
N LEU A 422 39.32 -4.45 -2.47
CA LEU A 422 39.41 -4.68 -3.91
C LEU A 422 39.48 -6.17 -4.24
N ALA A 423 40.25 -6.95 -3.48
CA ALA A 423 40.29 -8.41 -3.66
C ALA A 423 38.90 -9.07 -3.51
N GLU A 424 38.04 -8.54 -2.60
CA GLU A 424 36.66 -9.01 -2.46
C GLU A 424 35.77 -8.56 -3.64
N VAL A 425 35.95 -7.35 -4.16
CA VAL A 425 35.20 -6.83 -5.32
C VAL A 425 35.59 -7.55 -6.62
N ASP A 426 36.87 -7.83 -6.83
CA ASP A 426 37.38 -8.52 -8.02
C ASP A 426 36.80 -9.94 -8.13
N ALA A 427 36.60 -10.61 -6.99
CA ALA A 427 35.97 -11.92 -6.91
C ALA A 427 34.49 -11.92 -7.34
N LEU A 428 33.83 -10.75 -7.39
CA LEU A 428 32.42 -10.60 -7.79
C LEU A 428 32.22 -10.26 -9.27
N SER A 429 33.31 -10.08 -10.02
CA SER A 429 33.29 -9.67 -11.43
C SER A 429 32.40 -10.53 -12.33
N GLY A 430 32.35 -11.85 -12.09
CA GLY A 430 31.48 -12.75 -12.84
C GLY A 430 29.99 -12.60 -12.52
N ASP A 431 29.64 -12.41 -11.25
CA ASP A 431 28.24 -12.39 -10.80
C ASP A 431 27.57 -11.01 -10.97
N LEU A 432 28.35 -9.93 -11.01
CA LEU A 432 27.87 -8.54 -11.02
C LEU A 432 28.22 -7.76 -12.31
N GLU A 433 28.65 -8.44 -13.37
CA GLU A 433 29.13 -7.79 -14.60
C GLU A 433 28.11 -6.82 -15.23
N ARG A 434 26.81 -7.07 -15.07
CA ARG A 434 25.71 -6.22 -15.58
C ARG A 434 25.13 -5.25 -14.55
N TYR A 435 25.66 -5.24 -13.33
CA TYR A 435 25.15 -4.40 -12.25
C TYR A 435 25.81 -3.02 -12.29
N HIS A 436 25.03 -1.98 -12.55
CA HIS A 436 25.57 -0.64 -12.77
C HIS A 436 26.32 -0.04 -11.57
N LEU A 437 26.04 -0.46 -10.33
CA LEU A 437 26.78 -0.01 -9.13
C LEU A 437 28.07 -0.79 -8.88
N TYR A 438 28.33 -1.84 -9.67
CA TYR A 438 29.60 -2.57 -9.64
C TYR A 438 30.71 -1.82 -10.40
N HIS A 439 30.33 -1.12 -11.48
CA HIS A 439 31.20 -0.26 -12.30
C HIS A 439 31.25 1.16 -11.73
#